data_AF-A0A380TBR1-F1
#
_entry.id   AF-A0A380TBR1-F1
#
_cell.length_a   1.000
_cell.length_b   1.000
_cell.length_c   1.000
_cell.angle_alpha   90.00
_cell.angle_beta   90.00
_cell.angle_gamma   90.00
#
_symmetry.space_group_name_H-M   'P 1'
#
loop_
_entity.id
_entity.type
_entity.pdbx_description
1 polymer ?
#
loop_
_entity_poly.entity_id
_entity_poly.type
_entity_poly.pdbx_seq_one_letter_code
_entity_poly.pdbx_strand_id
1 'polypeptide(L)'
;MDRTEALAALAAAGLSASIREWCVGQSIMVVSTPRMRGGLRTCSRMVYLYPEADGSWTIDDCGYGEFDETRHRSLESAVASVLAQVRRLPSWTR
;
A
#
# COMPACT_ATOMS: atom_id res chain seq x y z
N MET A 1 -16.00 2.11 -0.94
CA MET A 1 -15.08 1.59 0.08
C MET A 1 -14.52 2.74 0.90
N ASP A 2 -14.57 2.64 2.23
CA ASP A 2 -13.87 3.55 3.14
C ASP A 2 -12.46 3.05 3.54
N ARG A 3 -11.72 3.84 4.33
CA ARG A 3 -10.34 3.50 4.72
C ARG A 3 -10.29 2.29 5.67
N THR A 4 -11.29 2.09 6.51
CA THR A 4 -11.35 0.96 7.44
C THR A 4 -11.61 -0.35 6.68
N GLU A 5 -12.54 -0.32 5.72
CA GLU A 5 -12.79 -1.43 4.80
C GLU A 5 -11.55 -1.78 3.97
N ALA A 6 -10.82 -0.76 3.50
CA ALA A 6 -9.55 -0.95 2.81
C ALA A 6 -8.49 -1.66 3.68
N LEU A 7 -8.32 -1.23 4.94
CA LEU A 7 -7.41 -1.90 5.88
C LEU A 7 -7.80 -3.36 6.09
N ALA A 8 -9.09 -3.64 6.27
CA ALA A 8 -9.59 -5.01 6.46
C ALA A 8 -9.32 -5.90 5.23
N ALA A 9 -9.54 -5.37 4.01
CA ALA A 9 -9.27 -6.10 2.77
C ALA A 9 -7.77 -6.40 2.58
N LEU A 10 -6.90 -5.43 2.88
CA LEU A 10 -5.44 -5.61 2.80
C LEU A 10 -4.95 -6.61 3.86
N ALA A 11 -5.47 -6.54 5.08
CA ALA A 11 -5.14 -7.48 6.15
C ALA A 11 -5.59 -8.92 5.83
N ALA A 12 -6.78 -9.09 5.23
CA ALA A 12 -7.26 -10.39 4.78
C ALA A 12 -6.37 -11.03 3.70
N ALA A 13 -5.60 -10.21 2.96
CA ALA A 13 -4.59 -10.67 2.02
C ALA A 13 -3.20 -10.89 2.63
N GLY A 14 -3.06 -10.82 3.97
CA GLY A 14 -1.81 -11.03 4.69
C GLY A 14 -0.86 -9.84 4.67
N LEU A 15 -1.33 -8.66 4.27
CA LEU A 15 -0.54 -7.44 4.24
C LEU A 15 -0.61 -6.70 5.58
N SER A 16 0.48 -6.02 5.93
CA SER A 16 0.44 -5.07 7.04
C SER A 16 0.12 -3.68 6.47
N ALA A 17 -1.03 -3.15 6.85
CA ALA A 17 -1.51 -1.85 6.40
C ALA A 17 -1.88 -0.96 7.58
N SER A 18 -1.75 0.35 7.41
CA SER A 18 -2.12 1.31 8.46
C SER A 18 -2.43 2.68 7.89
N ILE A 19 -3.33 3.39 8.56
CA ILE A 19 -3.65 4.78 8.24
C ILE A 19 -2.51 5.70 8.73
N ARG A 20 -2.15 6.71 7.93
CA ARG A 20 -1.14 7.72 8.24
C ARG A 20 -1.60 9.10 7.78
N GLU A 21 -1.30 10.13 8.56
CA GLU A 21 -1.51 11.51 8.18
C GLU A 21 -0.23 12.09 7.58
N TRP A 22 -0.32 12.72 6.40
CA TRP A 22 0.79 13.39 5.73
C TRP A 22 0.34 14.75 5.16
N CYS A 23 1.22 15.42 4.42
CA CYS A 23 0.90 16.65 3.70
C CYS A 23 -0.22 16.50 2.66
N VAL A 24 -0.46 15.27 2.18
CA VAL A 24 -1.55 14.91 1.24
C VAL A 24 -2.82 14.43 1.96
N GLY A 25 -2.90 14.64 3.27
CA GLY A 25 -4.00 14.20 4.11
C GLY A 25 -3.88 12.73 4.56
N GLN A 26 -5.03 12.17 4.91
CA GLN A 26 -5.13 10.82 5.45
C GLN A 26 -4.93 9.75 4.36
N SER A 27 -3.79 9.07 4.43
CA SER A 27 -3.30 8.03 3.51
C SER A 27 -3.35 6.62 4.15
N ILE A 28 -3.10 5.60 3.34
CA ILE A 28 -2.89 4.22 3.79
C ILE A 28 -1.48 3.80 3.37
N MET A 29 -0.66 3.42 4.34
CA MET A 29 0.65 2.79 4.11
C MET A 29 0.47 1.28 4.12
N VAL A 30 0.98 0.58 3.11
CA VAL A 30 0.99 -0.89 3.02
C VAL A 30 2.41 -1.37 2.86
N VAL A 31 2.82 -2.33 3.68
CA VAL A 31 4.16 -2.93 3.61
C VAL A 31 4.05 -4.43 3.35
N SER A 32 5.06 -4.96 2.66
CA SER A 32 5.26 -6.41 2.57
C SER A 32 5.43 -7.01 3.97
N THR A 33 5.22 -8.33 4.09
CA THR A 33 5.45 -9.03 5.35
C THR A 33 6.85 -8.72 5.90
N PRO A 34 6.95 -8.15 7.11
CA PRO A 34 8.24 -7.77 7.67
C PRO A 34 9.10 -8.99 8.03
N ARG A 35 10.40 -8.90 7.78
CA ARG A 35 11.39 -9.93 8.10
C ARG A 35 12.46 -9.39 9.05
N MET A 36 12.96 -10.25 9.92
CA MET A 36 14.10 -9.93 10.77
C MET A 36 15.41 -10.09 9.98
N ARG A 37 16.27 -9.07 9.97
CA ARG A 37 17.62 -9.10 9.43
C ARG A 37 18.55 -8.40 10.42
N GLY A 38 19.52 -9.14 10.98
CA GLY A 38 20.47 -8.58 11.96
C GLY A 38 19.81 -7.93 13.18
N GLY A 39 18.70 -8.49 13.67
CA GLY A 39 17.94 -7.91 14.79
C GLY A 39 17.01 -6.73 14.43
N LEU A 40 16.98 -6.32 13.16
CA LEU A 40 16.11 -5.25 12.67
C LEU A 40 14.92 -5.81 11.89
N ARG A 41 13.75 -5.19 12.05
CA ARG A 41 12.57 -5.49 11.25
C ARG A 41 12.64 -4.72 9.93
N THR A 42 12.68 -5.43 8.82
CA THR A 42 12.82 -4.87 7.47
C THR A 42 11.65 -5.30 6.60
N CYS A 43 11.22 -4.46 5.66
CA CYS A 43 10.29 -4.82 4.61
C CYS A 43 10.98 -4.61 3.25
N SER A 44 10.66 -5.47 2.28
CA SER A 44 11.24 -5.39 0.93
C SER A 44 10.47 -4.45 0.02
N ARG A 45 9.24 -4.06 0.39
CA ARG A 45 8.37 -3.21 -0.40
C ARG A 45 7.40 -2.44 0.48
N MET A 46 7.11 -1.22 0.06
CA MET A 46 6.19 -0.29 0.71
C MET A 46 5.47 0.51 -0.36
N VAL A 47 4.16 0.67 -0.21
CA VAL A 47 3.34 1.54 -1.06
C VAL A 47 2.51 2.47 -0.18
N TYR A 48 2.28 3.69 -0.66
CA TYR A 48 1.30 4.61 -0.11
C TYR A 48 0.11 4.72 -1.03
N LEU A 49 -1.09 4.74 -0.45
CA LEU A 49 -2.32 5.12 -1.13
C LEU A 49 -2.79 6.44 -0.52
N TYR A 50 -2.88 7.51 -1.31
CA TYR A 50 -3.34 8.81 -0.81
C TYR A 50 -4.39 9.44 -1.73
N PRO A 51 -5.32 10.22 -1.17
CA PRO A 51 -6.35 10.89 -1.94
C PRO A 51 -5.79 12.11 -2.67
N GLU A 52 -6.36 12.40 -3.84
CA GLU A 52 -6.11 13.59 -4.62
C GLU A 52 -7.28 14.59 -4.46
N ALA A 53 -7.04 15.86 -4.81
CA ALA A 53 -8.05 16.90 -4.72
C ALA A 53 -9.31 16.64 -5.58
N ASP A 54 -9.20 15.86 -6.65
CA ASP A 54 -10.31 15.49 -7.54
C ASP A 54 -11.05 14.21 -7.07
N GLY A 55 -10.72 13.68 -5.89
CA GLY A 55 -11.32 12.47 -5.33
C GLY A 55 -10.74 11.16 -5.87
N SER A 56 -9.78 11.22 -6.79
CA SER A 56 -8.99 10.05 -7.19
C SER A 56 -7.98 9.68 -6.10
N TRP A 57 -7.31 8.54 -6.27
CA TRP A 57 -6.35 7.98 -5.34
C TRP A 57 -5.09 7.55 -6.09
N THR A 58 -3.95 7.96 -5.58
CA THR A 58 -2.64 7.61 -6.15
C THR A 58 -2.00 6.51 -5.31
N ILE A 59 -1.43 5.51 -5.99
CA ILE A 59 -0.53 4.53 -5.42
C ILE A 59 0.88 5.01 -5.73
N ASP A 60 1.67 5.28 -4.69
CA ASP A 60 3.11 5.55 -4.79
C ASP A 60 3.87 4.33 -4.29
N ASP A 61 4.61 3.67 -5.19
CA ASP A 61 5.46 2.52 -4.88
C ASP A 61 6.89 2.97 -4.53
N CYS A 62 7.18 2.96 -3.23
CA CYS A 62 8.47 3.37 -2.68
C CYS A 62 9.54 2.27 -2.82
N GLY A 63 9.54 1.53 -3.93
CA GLY A 63 10.56 0.56 -4.27
C GLY A 63 11.94 1.19 -4.46
N TYR A 64 12.99 0.39 -4.40
CA TYR A 64 14.36 0.85 -4.68
C TYR A 64 14.52 1.11 -6.18
N GLY A 65 14.50 2.38 -6.61
CA GLY A 65 15.04 2.79 -7.90
C GLY A 65 14.25 3.89 -8.62
N GLU A 66 12.93 3.73 -8.73
CA GLU A 66 12.06 4.67 -9.43
C GLU A 66 10.72 4.77 -8.68
N PHE A 67 10.26 6.00 -8.45
CA PHE A 67 8.92 6.26 -7.94
C PHE A 67 7.94 6.01 -9.07
N ASP A 68 7.15 4.94 -8.96
CA ASP A 68 6.07 4.66 -9.89
C ASP A 68 4.75 5.07 -9.23
N GLU A 69 4.22 6.21 -9.68
CA GLU A 69 2.91 6.70 -9.27
C GLU A 69 1.84 6.21 -10.23
N THR A 70 0.88 5.43 -9.72
CA THR A 70 -0.28 5.00 -10.49
C THR A 70 -1.56 5.58 -9.90
N ARG A 71 -2.29 6.35 -10.72
CA ARG A 71 -3.54 7.00 -10.32
C ARG A 71 -4.76 6.12 -10.61
N HIS A 72 -5.70 6.11 -9.67
CA HIS A 72 -6.94 5.35 -9.72
C HIS A 72 -8.13 6.24 -9.39
N ARG A 73 -9.27 6.03 -10.05
CA ARG A 73 -10.49 6.83 -9.84
C ARG A 73 -11.12 6.73 -8.45
N SER A 74 -10.71 5.76 -7.64
CA SER A 74 -11.28 5.52 -6.30
C SER A 74 -10.33 4.69 -5.44
N LEU A 75 -10.52 4.78 -4.11
CA LEU A 75 -9.81 3.94 -3.13
C LEU A 75 -9.97 2.44 -3.42
N GLU A 76 -11.18 2.01 -3.76
CA GLU A 76 -11.47 0.62 -4.09
C GLU A 76 -10.62 0.11 -5.26
N SER A 77 -10.50 0.92 -6.32
CA SER A 77 -9.66 0.57 -7.47
C SER A 77 -8.18 0.55 -7.12
N ALA A 78 -7.71 1.45 -6.25
CA ALA A 78 -6.33 1.48 -5.79
C ALA A 78 -6.01 0.23 -4.94
N VAL A 79 -6.88 -0.12 -3.99
CA VAL A 79 -6.73 -1.33 -3.17
C VAL A 79 -6.75 -2.59 -4.04
N ALA A 80 -7.66 -2.69 -5.01
CA ALA A 80 -7.71 -3.80 -5.94
C ALA A 80 -6.40 -3.96 -6.75
N SER A 81 -5.78 -2.84 -7.14
CA SER A 81 -4.49 -2.82 -7.82
C SER A 81 -3.37 -3.38 -6.93
N VAL A 82 -3.27 -2.92 -5.68
CA VAL A 82 -2.30 -3.45 -4.69
C VAL A 82 -2.50 -4.95 -4.49
N LEU A 83 -3.73 -5.40 -4.27
CA LEU A 83 -4.02 -6.83 -4.10
C LEU A 83 -3.66 -7.67 -5.33
N ALA A 84 -3.83 -7.11 -6.54
CA ALA A 84 -3.42 -7.77 -7.78
C ALA A 84 -1.88 -7.89 -7.87
N GLN A 85 -1.13 -6.88 -7.42
CA GLN A 85 0.33 -6.94 -7.37
C GLN A 85 0.81 -8.02 -6.40
N VAL A 86 0.20 -8.13 -5.21
CA VAL A 86 0.54 -9.14 -4.19
C VAL A 86 0.43 -10.56 -4.73
N ARG A 87 -0.61 -10.84 -5.52
CA ARG A 87 -0.80 -12.17 -6.13
C ARG A 87 0.27 -12.52 -7.16
N ARG A 88 0.88 -11.51 -7.80
CA ARG A 88 1.88 -11.68 -8.86
C ARG A 88 3.31 -11.73 -8.33
N LEU A 89 3.56 -11.13 -7.16
CA LEU A 89 4.90 -10.85 -6.68
C LEU A 89 5.20 -11.58 -5.36
N PRO A 90 6.13 -12.56 -5.35
CA PRO A 90 6.51 -13.30 -4.14
C PRO A 90 7.09 -12.42 -3.03
N SER A 91 7.59 -11.22 -3.35
CA SER A 91 8.19 -10.27 -2.41
C SER A 91 7.21 -9.68 -1.38
N TRP A 92 5.91 -9.86 -1.58
CA TRP A 92 4.89 -9.35 -0.66
C TRP A 92 4.61 -10.26 0.53
N THR A 93 4.71 -11.58 0.33
CA THR A 93 4.17 -12.59 1.26
C THR A 93 5.17 -13.66 1.68
N ARG A 94 6.33 -13.77 1.00
CA ARG A 94 7.38 -14.72 1.42
C ARG A 94 8.31 -14.11 2.43
#